data_AF-A0A6I7XB73-F1
#
_entry.id   AF-A0A6I7XB73-F1
#
_cell.length_a   1.000
_cell.length_b   1.000
_cell.length_c   1.000
_cell.angle_alpha   90.00
_cell.angle_beta   90.00
_cell.angle_gamma   90.00
#
_symmetry.space_group_name_H-M   'P 1'
#
loop_
_entity.id
_entity.type
_entity.pdbx_description
1 polymer ?
#
loop_
_entity_poly.entity_id
_entity_poly.type
_entity_poly.pdbx_seq_one_letter_code
_entity_poly.pdbx_strand_id
1 'polypeptide(L)' 'LVAHERSARNQPSYLPELQKELLKVIQKYIQIDLNDVSVTFDSDDEQETLELNIVLPEQPQS' A
#
# COMPACT_ATOMS: atom_id res chain seq x y z
N LEU A 1 3.55 -5.77 4.96
CA LEU A 1 4.49 -6.13 3.88
C LEU A 1 3.73 -6.92 2.82
N VAL A 2 3.62 -6.35 1.61
CA VAL A 2 3.09 -7.03 0.42
C VAL A 2 4.23 -7.06 -0.60
N ALA A 3 4.62 -8.25 -1.05
CA ALA A 3 5.74 -8.46 -1.99
C ALA A 3 5.23 -9.11 -3.28
N HIS A 4 5.63 -8.59 -4.45
CA HIS A 4 5.28 -9.13 -5.76
C HIS A 4 6.57 -9.46 -6.55
N GLU A 5 6.73 -10.73 -6.92
CA GLU A 5 7.88 -11.23 -7.69
C GLU A 5 7.67 -10.94 -9.19
N ARG A 6 8.54 -10.12 -9.82
CA ARG A 6 8.37 -9.73 -11.23
C ARG A 6 8.84 -10.87 -12.14
N SER A 7 7.90 -11.65 -12.67
CA SER A 7 8.20 -12.65 -13.70
C SER A 7 8.32 -12.10 -15.15
N ALA A 8 8.19 -10.78 -15.41
CA ALA A 8 8.28 -10.26 -16.77
C ALA A 8 8.70 -8.78 -16.86
N ARG A 9 9.82 -8.51 -17.56
CA ARG A 9 10.44 -7.20 -17.81
C ARG A 9 9.58 -6.12 -18.52
N ASN A 10 8.29 -6.38 -18.79
CA ASN A 10 7.40 -5.50 -19.57
C ASN A 10 5.95 -5.47 -19.07
N GLN A 11 5.65 -5.91 -17.83
CA GLN A 11 4.29 -5.80 -17.31
C GLN A 11 4.05 -4.45 -16.61
N PRO A 12 2.85 -3.86 -16.74
CA PRO A 12 2.48 -2.68 -15.98
C PRO A 12 2.50 -3.01 -14.48
N SER A 13 3.07 -2.12 -13.67
CA SER A 13 3.12 -2.28 -12.22
C SER A 13 1.71 -2.20 -11.64
N TYR A 14 1.26 -3.27 -10.99
CA TYR A 14 -0.06 -3.33 -10.32
C TYR A 14 -0.02 -2.72 -8.91
N LEU A 15 1.17 -2.47 -8.37
CA LEU A 15 1.35 -1.97 -7.00
C LEU A 15 0.72 -0.59 -6.74
N PRO A 16 0.77 0.39 -7.67
CA PRO A 16 0.09 1.66 -7.48
C PRO A 16 -1.44 1.53 -7.41
N GLU A 17 -2.02 0.55 -8.11
CA GLU A 17 -3.46 0.29 -8.07
C GLU A 17 -3.83 -0.43 -6.77
N LEU A 18 -3.07 -1.47 -6.40
CA LEU A 18 -3.24 -2.19 -5.14
C LEU A 18 -3.12 -1.27 -3.92
N GLN A 19 -2.19 -0.31 -3.94
CA GLN A 19 -2.07 0.71 -2.90
C GLN A 19 -3.40 1.47 -2.69
N LYS A 20 -4.02 1.92 -3.78
CA LYS A 20 -5.28 2.68 -3.74
C LYS A 20 -6.42 1.84 -3.21
N GLU A 21 -6.51 0.58 -3.64
CA GLU A 21 -7.54 -0.35 -3.18
C GLU A 21 -7.40 -0.64 -1.68
N LEU A 22 -6.19 -0.93 -1.22
CA LEU A 22 -5.92 -1.17 0.20
C LEU A 22 -6.27 0.05 1.05
N LEU A 23 -5.86 1.24 0.63
CA LEU A 23 -6.21 2.48 1.34
C LEU A 23 -7.72 2.72 1.39
N LYS A 24 -8.44 2.40 0.32
CA LYS A 24 -9.91 2.54 0.27
C LYS A 24 -10.60 1.55 1.21
N VAL A 25 -10.10 0.31 1.29
CA VAL A 25 -10.64 -0.69 2.22
C VAL A 25 -10.38 -0.26 3.67
N ILE A 26 -9.20 0.24 3.99
CA ILE A 26 -8.85 0.63 5.36
C ILE A 26 -9.69 1.84 5.80
N GLN A 27 -9.85 2.84 4.92
CA GLN A 27 -10.71 4.01 5.16
C GLN A 27 -12.19 3.65 5.41
N LYS A 28 -12.65 2.46 4.98
CA LYS A 28 -14.01 1.98 5.26
C LYS A 28 -14.20 1.63 6.74
N TYR A 29 -13.15 1.17 7.41
CA TYR A 29 -13.23 0.67 8.77
C TYR A 29 -12.63 1.64 9.80
N ILE A 30 -11.75 2.54 9.35
CA ILE A 30 -11.00 3.44 10.22
C ILE A 30 -10.89 4.79 9.52
N GLN A 31 -11.21 5.88 10.21
CA GLN A 31 -10.91 7.21 9.71
C GLN A 31 -9.41 7.44 9.84
N ILE A 32 -8.71 7.36 8.72
CA ILE A 32 -7.30 7.69 8.61
C ILE A 32 -7.13 8.83 7.61
N ASP A 33 -6.22 9.76 7.89
CA ASP A 33 -5.79 10.77 6.92
C ASP A 33 -4.64 10.19 6.06
N LEU A 34 -4.42 10.76 4.88
CA LEU A 34 -3.22 10.47 4.08
C LEU A 34 -1.93 10.79 4.85
N ASN A 35 -1.98 11.74 5.79
CA ASN A 35 -0.85 12.07 6.67
C ASN A 35 -0.50 10.92 7.64
N ASP A 36 -1.44 10.02 7.93
CA ASP A 36 -1.22 8.85 8.79
C ASP A 36 -0.62 7.66 8.03
N VAL A 37 -0.42 7.83 6.71
CA VAL A 37 0.02 6.78 5.80
C VAL A 37 1.39 7.14 5.24
N SER A 38 2.37 6.28 5.50
CA SER A 38 3.66 6.30 4.83
C SER A 38 3.73 5.19 3.80
N VAL A 39 4.15 5.55 2.58
CA VAL A 39 4.29 4.63 1.45
C VAL A 39 5.73 4.63 1.00
N THR A 40 6.34 3.45 0.99
CA THR A 40 7.65 3.24 0.39
C THR A 40 7.50 2.29 -0.79
N PHE A 41 8.02 2.72 -1.93
CA PHE A 41 8.12 1.89 -3.12
C PHE A 41 9.59 1.62 -3.39
N ASP A 42 9.95 0.34 -3.45
CA ASP A 42 11.27 -0.09 -3.86
C ASP A 42 11.15 -0.99 -5.09
N SER A 43 12.04 -0.83 -6.05
CA SER A 43 12.07 -1.63 -7.26
C SER A 43 13.51 -1.94 -7.62
N ASP A 44 13.82 -3.22 -7.73
CA ASP A 44 15.06 -3.71 -8.31
C ASP A 44 14.79 -4.37 -9.68
N ASP A 45 15.83 -4.92 -10.30
CA ASP A 45 15.74 -5.54 -11.63
C ASP A 45 14.81 -6.78 -11.67
N GLU A 46 14.47 -7.37 -10.52
CA GLU A 46 13.78 -8.66 -10.39
C GLU A 46 12.49 -8.61 -9.54
N GLN A 47 12.25 -7.55 -8.74
CA GLN A 47 11.08 -7.41 -7.88
C GLN A 47 10.67 -5.95 -7.66
N GLU A 48 9.39 -5.77 -7.34
CA GLU A 48 8.88 -4.53 -6.77
C GLU A 48 8.27 -4.80 -5.41
N THR A 49 8.57 -3.92 -4.46
CA THR A 49 8.07 -3.97 -3.10
C THR A 49 7.28 -2.70 -2.81
N LEU A 50 6.07 -2.88 -2.28
CA LEU A 50 5.24 -1.81 -1.74
C LEU A 50 5.12 -2.00 -0.23
N GLU A 51 5.71 -1.08 0.52
CA GLU A 51 5.54 -0.99 1.96
C GLU A 51 4.54 0.10 2.30
N LEU A 52 3.53 -0.27 3.09
CA LEU A 52 2.48 0.62 3.56
C LEU A 52 2.50 0.60 5.08
N ASN A 53 2.87 1.73 5.68
CA ASN A 53 2.87 1.94 7.11
C ASN A 53 1.73 2.88 7.47
N ILE A 54 0.83 2.44 8.35
CA ILE A 54 -0.36 3.20 8.72
C ILE A 54 -0.39 3.33 10.23
N VAL A 55 -0.47 4.58 10.70
CA VAL A 55 -0.71 4.87 12.11
C VAL A 55 -2.22 4.83 12.32
N LEU A 56 -2.68 3.88 13.13
CA LEU A 56 -4.09 3.77 13.47
C LEU A 56 -4.43 4.75 14.60
N PRO A 57 -5.51 5.55 14.49
CA PRO A 57 -5.99 6.35 15.60
C PRO A 57 -6.47 5.46 16.75
N GLU A 58 -6.29 5.92 17.99
CA GLU A 58 -6.52 5.12 19.20
C GLU A 58 -8.00 4.77 19.47
N GLN A 59 -8.96 5.22 18.65
CA GLN A 59 -10.37 4.90 18.86
C GLN A 59 -11.12 4.66 17.53
N PRO A 60 -11.81 3.51 17.38
CA PRO A 60 -12.90 3.42 16.42
C PRO A 60 -14.00 4.38 16.89
N GLN A 61 -14.34 5.38 16.08
CA GLN A 61 -15.48 6.26 16.39
C GLN A 61 -16.74 5.40 16.51
N SER A 62 -17.29 5.37 17.72
CA SER A 62 -18.51 4.67 18.14
C SER A 62 -19.76 5.07 17.36
#